data_AF-A0A380AWK7-F1
#
_entry.id   AF-A0A380AWK7-F1
#
_cell.length_a   1.000
_cell.length_b   1.000
_cell.length_c   1.000
_cell.angle_alpha   90.00
_cell.angle_beta   90.00
_cell.angle_gamma   90.00
#
_symmetry.space_group_name_H-M   'P 1'
#
loop_
_entity.id
_entity.type
_entity.pdbx_description
1 polymer ?
#
loop_
_entity_poly.entity_id
_entity_poly.type
_entity_poly.pdbx_seq_one_letter_code
_entity_poly.pdbx_strand_id
1 'polypeptide(L)'
;MKIFVISLERSTERRAQMMAKFNKADVEFEFFNAVDSSLLGFKLSERAANDITIKRKGYKLLDSEIGCYASHFLLWEKCVEIDEPIVIFEDHADLTDDFKITLQNTFTHISELNYIKLSIPFKLSKFIKKKVVDENHVIGRYIKPVCYNTGYMLTPCAAKKFINASEKFIEPVDDFMEKPWLHGIKTFSLNPFICYRAKIPSTIGYNRKNKNNISFYRKIYAELFRLYESIRRLR
;
A
#
# COMPACT_ATOMS: atom_id res chain seq x y z
N MET A 1 -13.96 -9.74 -10.62
CA MET A 1 -12.76 -9.14 -9.98
C MET A 1 -12.68 -7.69 -10.44
N LYS A 2 -12.87 -6.71 -9.55
CA LYS A 2 -12.73 -5.28 -9.87
C LYS A 2 -11.31 -4.82 -9.62
N ILE A 3 -10.70 -4.14 -10.59
CA ILE A 3 -9.32 -3.67 -10.54
C ILE A 3 -9.31 -2.15 -10.66
N PHE A 4 -8.62 -1.49 -9.75
CA PHE A 4 -8.43 -0.04 -9.74
C PHE A 4 -6.95 0.32 -9.89
N VAL A 5 -6.65 1.32 -10.72
CA VAL A 5 -5.33 1.96 -10.79
C VAL A 5 -5.43 3.37 -10.24
N ILE A 6 -4.71 3.65 -9.15
CA ILE A 6 -4.63 4.98 -8.55
C ILE A 6 -3.69 5.84 -9.38
N SER A 7 -4.21 6.92 -9.97
CA SER A 7 -3.40 7.92 -10.66
C SER A 7 -4.03 9.30 -10.54
N LEU A 8 -3.20 10.34 -10.41
CA LEU A 8 -3.68 11.71 -10.49
C LEU A 8 -4.30 11.94 -11.87
N GLU A 9 -5.43 12.65 -11.92
CA GLU A 9 -6.14 12.91 -13.18
C GLU A 9 -5.26 13.63 -14.21
N ARG A 10 -4.43 14.58 -13.74
CA ARG A 10 -3.45 15.30 -14.56
C ARG A 10 -2.25 14.46 -15.04
N SER A 11 -2.04 13.25 -14.51
CA SER A 11 -0.89 12.40 -14.87
C SER A 11 -1.15 11.61 -16.16
N THR A 12 -1.47 12.32 -17.24
CA THR A 12 -1.89 11.77 -18.53
C THR A 12 -0.90 10.75 -19.12
N GLU A 13 0.40 11.04 -19.04
CA GLU A 13 1.46 10.13 -19.51
C GLU A 13 1.48 8.80 -18.76
N ARG A 14 1.38 8.83 -17.42
CA ARG A 14 1.34 7.61 -16.60
C ARG A 14 0.07 6.82 -16.86
N ARG A 15 -1.07 7.50 -16.98
CA ARG A 15 -2.34 6.85 -17.34
C ARG A 15 -2.25 6.16 -18.70
N ALA A 16 -1.68 6.82 -19.71
CA ALA A 16 -1.44 6.21 -21.02
C ALA A 16 -0.52 4.97 -20.95
N GLN A 17 0.57 5.03 -20.17
CA GLN A 17 1.45 3.88 -19.95
C GLN A 17 0.72 2.72 -19.26
N MET A 18 -0.07 3.00 -18.22
CA MET A 18 -0.84 1.99 -17.52
C MET A 18 -1.89 1.34 -18.43
N MET A 19 -2.61 2.12 -19.23
CA MET A 19 -3.54 1.59 -20.24
C MET A 19 -2.82 0.65 -21.22
N ALA A 20 -1.68 1.05 -21.77
CA ALA A 20 -0.93 0.22 -22.70
C ALA A 20 -0.48 -1.12 -22.07
N LYS A 21 -0.01 -1.10 -20.82
CA LYS A 21 0.43 -2.31 -20.10
C LYS A 21 -0.73 -3.26 -19.81
N PHE A 22 -1.84 -2.74 -19.30
CA PHE A 22 -3.02 -3.55 -18.99
C PHE A 22 -3.72 -4.08 -20.24
N ASN A 23 -3.77 -3.30 -21.33
CA ASN A 23 -4.26 -3.77 -22.63
C ASN A 23 -3.39 -4.89 -23.18
N LYS A 24 -2.05 -4.76 -23.10
CA LYS A 24 -1.12 -5.84 -23.50
C LYS A 24 -1.34 -7.11 -22.67
N ALA A 25 -1.63 -6.96 -21.39
CA ALA A 25 -1.92 -8.08 -20.48
C ALA A 25 -3.34 -8.64 -20.63
N ASP A 26 -4.19 -8.03 -21.45
CA ASP A 26 -5.60 -8.40 -21.64
C ASP A 26 -6.39 -8.39 -20.30
N VAL A 27 -6.18 -7.34 -19.50
CA VAL A 27 -6.82 -7.14 -18.20
C VAL A 27 -7.54 -5.80 -18.17
N GLU A 28 -8.86 -5.84 -17.95
CA GLU A 28 -9.67 -4.65 -17.75
C GLU A 28 -9.46 -4.04 -16.36
N PHE A 29 -9.43 -2.70 -16.29
CA PHE A 29 -9.30 -1.97 -15.04
C PHE A 29 -9.98 -0.59 -15.13
N GLU A 30 -10.26 -0.01 -13.98
CA GLU A 30 -10.76 1.36 -13.85
C GLU A 30 -9.69 2.25 -13.23
N PHE A 31 -9.57 3.49 -13.71
CA PHE A 31 -8.77 4.47 -12.98
C PHE A 31 -9.55 4.99 -11.78
N PHE A 32 -8.86 5.07 -10.64
CA PHE A 32 -9.29 5.86 -9.50
C PHE A 32 -8.51 7.17 -9.51
N ASN A 33 -9.23 8.30 -9.58
CA ASN A 33 -8.62 9.62 -9.54
C ASN A 33 -8.00 9.84 -8.16
N ALA A 34 -6.67 9.83 -8.11
CA ALA A 34 -5.93 9.99 -6.87
C ALA A 34 -6.25 11.35 -6.24
N VAL A 35 -6.30 11.35 -4.91
CA VAL A 35 -6.47 12.55 -4.11
C VAL A 35 -5.22 13.41 -4.23
N ASP A 36 -5.42 14.66 -4.65
CA ASP A 36 -4.43 15.70 -4.52
C ASP A 36 -4.67 16.51 -3.24
N SER A 37 -3.88 16.21 -2.22
CA SER A 37 -3.94 16.90 -0.93
C SER A 37 -3.43 18.34 -0.95
N SER A 38 -2.85 18.82 -2.06
CA SER A 38 -2.48 20.22 -2.22
C SER A 38 -3.68 21.11 -2.55
N LEU A 39 -4.82 20.53 -2.93
CA LEU A 39 -6.05 21.26 -3.20
C LEU A 39 -6.74 21.67 -1.89
N LEU A 40 -7.15 22.94 -1.80
CA LEU A 40 -7.88 23.51 -0.67
C LEU A 40 -9.22 22.77 -0.44
N GLY A 41 -9.55 22.50 0.83
CA GLY A 41 -10.84 21.92 1.23
C GLY A 41 -10.92 20.39 1.22
N PHE A 42 -9.79 19.69 1.08
CA PHE A 42 -9.79 18.23 1.08
C PHE A 42 -10.06 17.63 2.47
N LYS A 43 -11.24 17.01 2.65
CA LYS A 43 -11.73 16.50 3.95
C LYS A 43 -10.80 15.52 4.68
N LEU A 44 -10.02 14.68 4.00
CA LEU A 44 -9.14 13.71 4.69
C LEU A 44 -7.75 14.27 5.03
N SER A 45 -7.40 15.48 4.56
CA SER A 45 -6.13 16.14 4.97
C SER A 45 -6.10 16.41 6.48
N GLU A 46 -7.26 16.66 7.08
CA GLU A 46 -7.44 16.88 8.52
C GLU A 46 -7.09 15.65 9.37
N ARG A 47 -7.08 14.45 8.76
CA ARG A 47 -6.65 13.23 9.45
C ARG A 47 -5.14 13.20 9.68
N ALA A 48 -4.36 14.07 9.05
CA ALA A 48 -2.91 14.15 9.26
C ALA A 48 -2.59 14.57 10.70
N ALA A 49 -2.03 13.65 11.49
CA ALA A 49 -1.75 13.89 12.90
C ALA A 49 -0.31 14.35 13.12
N ASN A 50 0.02 15.53 12.61
CA ASN A 50 1.39 16.07 12.57
C ASN A 50 2.14 15.99 13.92
N ASP A 51 1.50 16.36 15.03
CA ASP A 51 2.14 16.33 16.35
C ASP A 51 2.50 14.90 16.78
N ILE A 52 1.63 13.94 16.49
CA ILE A 52 1.85 12.52 16.79
C ILE A 52 2.96 11.98 15.88
N THR A 53 2.94 12.32 14.59
CA THR A 53 3.96 11.90 13.62
C THR A 53 5.34 12.45 13.99
N ILE A 54 5.43 13.74 14.31
CA ILE A 54 6.69 14.36 14.77
C ILE A 54 7.18 13.69 16.04
N LYS A 55 6.31 13.48 17.02
CA LYS A 55 6.67 12.83 18.28
C LYS A 55 7.21 11.42 18.05
N ARG A 56 6.50 10.58 17.27
CA ARG A 56 6.81 9.15 17.11
C ARG A 56 7.88 8.86 16.05
N LYS A 57 7.95 9.66 15.00
CA LYS A 57 8.77 9.39 13.80
C LYS A 57 9.83 10.46 13.53
N GLY A 58 9.65 11.66 14.10
CA GLY A 58 10.59 12.78 13.98
C GLY A 58 10.40 13.67 12.75
N TYR A 59 9.39 13.43 11.93
CA TYR A 59 9.13 14.21 10.72
C TYR A 59 7.63 14.47 10.59
N LYS A 60 7.22 15.25 9.59
CA LYS A 60 5.82 15.37 9.14
C LYS A 60 5.65 14.62 7.84
N LEU A 61 4.46 14.05 7.61
CA LEU A 61 4.12 13.50 6.31
C LEU A 61 4.13 14.62 5.28
N LEU A 62 4.61 14.32 4.07
CA LEU A 62 4.41 15.20 2.94
C LEU A 62 2.93 15.19 2.53
N ASP A 63 2.45 16.27 1.93
CA ASP A 63 1.09 16.32 1.37
C ASP A 63 0.90 15.15 0.39
N SER A 64 1.84 14.93 -0.52
CA SER A 64 1.79 13.76 -1.43
C SER A 64 1.67 12.39 -0.73
N GLU A 65 2.21 12.22 0.49
CA GLU A 65 2.04 10.99 1.29
C GLU A 65 0.62 10.92 1.90
N ILE A 66 0.07 12.06 2.31
CA ILE A 66 -1.32 12.19 2.78
C ILE A 66 -2.30 11.91 1.65
N GLY A 67 -2.08 12.47 0.45
CA GLY A 67 -2.89 12.22 -0.75
C GLY A 67 -2.83 10.76 -1.21
N CYS A 68 -1.65 10.15 -1.18
CA CYS A 68 -1.48 8.72 -1.43
C CYS A 68 -2.30 7.89 -0.42
N TYR A 69 -2.15 8.15 0.88
CA TYR A 69 -2.92 7.46 1.92
C TYR A 69 -4.43 7.62 1.70
N ALA A 70 -4.89 8.86 1.50
CA ALA A 70 -6.29 9.16 1.29
C ALA A 70 -6.88 8.44 0.07
N SER A 71 -6.11 8.32 -1.02
CA SER A 71 -6.56 7.60 -2.22
C SER A 71 -6.81 6.12 -1.94
N HIS A 72 -5.93 5.48 -1.16
CA HIS A 72 -6.14 4.10 -0.72
C HIS A 72 -7.32 3.98 0.26
N PHE A 73 -7.44 4.93 1.20
CA PHE A 73 -8.55 4.95 2.15
C PHE A 73 -9.91 5.01 1.46
N LEU A 74 -10.07 5.87 0.45
CA LEU A 74 -11.31 5.97 -0.34
C LEU A 74 -11.59 4.68 -1.13
N LEU A 75 -10.57 4.00 -1.63
CA LEU A 75 -10.75 2.69 -2.27
C LEU A 75 -11.11 1.60 -1.25
N TRP A 76 -10.64 1.69 0.00
CA TRP A 76 -11.12 0.81 1.07
C TRP A 76 -12.59 1.08 1.37
N GLU A 77 -13.02 2.34 1.44
CA GLU A 77 -14.43 2.69 1.61
C GLU A 77 -15.26 2.14 0.46
N LYS A 78 -14.80 2.32 -0.78
CA LYS A 78 -15.44 1.75 -1.97
C LYS A 78 -15.52 0.22 -1.92
N CYS A 79 -14.47 -0.47 -1.45
CA CYS A 79 -14.47 -1.92 -1.26
C CYS A 79 -15.56 -2.37 -0.27
N VAL A 80 -15.76 -1.62 0.81
CA VAL A 80 -16.83 -1.89 1.79
C VAL A 80 -18.20 -1.57 1.21
N GLU A 81 -18.32 -0.47 0.46
CA GLU A 81 -19.58 -0.03 -0.16
C GLU A 81 -20.11 -1.03 -1.18
N ILE A 82 -19.25 -1.54 -2.05
CA ILE A 82 -19.63 -2.54 -3.06
C ILE A 82 -19.70 -3.97 -2.50
N ASP A 83 -19.25 -4.18 -1.27
CA ASP A 83 -19.16 -5.47 -0.57
C ASP A 83 -18.51 -6.61 -1.38
N GLU A 84 -17.48 -6.27 -2.17
CA GLU A 84 -16.71 -7.23 -2.98
C GLU A 84 -15.20 -7.02 -2.80
N PRO A 85 -14.37 -8.08 -2.90
CA PRO A 85 -12.92 -7.93 -2.93
C PRO A 85 -12.46 -7.17 -4.17
N ILE A 86 -11.49 -6.27 -3.99
CA ILE A 86 -10.92 -5.45 -5.07
C ILE A 86 -9.41 -5.62 -5.17
N VAL A 87 -8.88 -5.33 -6.35
CA VAL A 87 -7.44 -5.23 -6.61
C VAL A 87 -7.08 -3.77 -6.85
N ILE A 88 -6.01 -3.30 -6.24
CA ILE A 88 -5.56 -1.92 -6.30
C ILE A 88 -4.10 -1.90 -6.75
N PHE A 89 -3.80 -1.12 -7.79
CA PHE A 89 -2.46 -0.82 -8.26
C PHE A 89 -2.18 0.68 -8.21
N GLU A 90 -0.90 1.05 -8.15
CA GLU A 90 -0.43 2.42 -8.34
C GLU A 90 -0.02 2.65 -9.81
N ASP A 91 0.00 3.90 -10.26
CA ASP A 91 0.25 4.31 -11.65
C ASP A 91 1.65 4.07 -12.22
N HIS A 92 2.46 3.31 -11.50
CA HIS A 92 3.84 2.98 -11.84
C HIS A 92 4.11 1.49 -11.73
N ALA A 93 3.09 0.65 -11.96
CA ALA A 93 3.28 -0.79 -12.04
C ALA A 93 3.78 -1.21 -13.42
N ASP A 94 4.85 -2.01 -13.45
CA ASP A 94 5.24 -2.86 -14.58
C ASP A 94 4.72 -4.28 -14.31
N LEU A 95 4.13 -4.90 -15.32
CA LEU A 95 3.47 -6.21 -15.22
C LEU A 95 4.37 -7.32 -15.79
N THR A 96 4.32 -8.51 -15.21
CA THR A 96 4.97 -9.70 -15.77
C THR A 96 4.18 -10.29 -16.95
N ASP A 97 4.82 -11.16 -17.73
CA ASP A 97 4.17 -11.80 -18.88
C ASP A 97 3.03 -12.74 -18.47
N ASP A 98 3.12 -13.34 -17.28
CA ASP A 98 2.11 -14.24 -16.70
C ASP A 98 1.07 -13.50 -15.83
N PHE A 99 1.06 -12.17 -15.84
CA PHE A 99 0.28 -11.35 -14.90
C PHE A 99 -1.20 -11.74 -14.81
N LYS A 100 -1.88 -11.90 -15.95
CA LYS A 100 -3.33 -12.17 -15.99
C LYS A 100 -3.69 -13.48 -15.30
N ILE A 101 -3.04 -14.57 -15.69
CA ILE A 101 -3.36 -15.91 -15.17
C ILE A 101 -3.00 -16.01 -13.68
N THR A 102 -1.84 -15.49 -13.30
CA THR A 102 -1.37 -15.54 -11.91
C THR A 102 -2.20 -14.63 -11.01
N LEU A 103 -2.66 -13.46 -11.50
CA LEU A 103 -3.60 -12.60 -10.78
C LEU A 103 -4.93 -13.32 -10.51
N GLN A 104 -5.50 -13.96 -11.53
CA GLN A 104 -6.75 -14.71 -11.41
C GLN A 104 -6.64 -15.87 -10.41
N ASN A 105 -5.57 -16.66 -10.51
CA ASN A 105 -5.30 -17.77 -9.59
C ASN A 105 -5.11 -17.26 -8.15
N THR A 106 -4.35 -16.18 -7.97
CA THR A 106 -4.13 -15.55 -6.65
C THR A 106 -5.45 -15.06 -6.05
N PHE A 107 -6.32 -14.47 -6.87
CA PHE A 107 -7.61 -13.92 -6.44
C PHE A 107 -8.53 -14.99 -5.84
N THR A 108 -8.42 -16.26 -6.26
CA THR A 108 -9.21 -17.37 -5.67
C THR A 108 -8.96 -17.57 -4.17
N HIS A 109 -7.82 -17.09 -3.65
CA HIS A 109 -7.46 -17.22 -2.23
C HIS A 109 -7.80 -15.99 -1.37
N ILE A 110 -8.31 -14.90 -1.98
CA ILE A 110 -8.46 -13.63 -1.26
C ILE A 110 -9.52 -13.68 -0.16
N SER A 111 -10.58 -14.45 -0.36
CA SER A 111 -11.67 -14.62 0.62
C SER A 111 -11.17 -15.20 1.95
N GLU A 112 -10.24 -16.15 1.90
CA GLU A 112 -9.62 -16.74 3.09
C GLU A 112 -8.56 -15.82 3.70
N LEU A 113 -7.70 -15.22 2.86
CA LEU A 113 -6.51 -14.51 3.33
C LEU A 113 -6.75 -13.03 3.67
N ASN A 114 -7.85 -12.46 3.19
CA ASN A 114 -8.32 -11.10 3.37
C ASN A 114 -7.45 -9.99 2.74
N TYR A 115 -6.13 -10.16 2.69
CA TYR A 115 -5.19 -9.18 2.13
C TYR A 115 -3.94 -9.85 1.56
N ILE A 116 -3.64 -9.60 0.29
CA ILE A 116 -2.47 -10.16 -0.41
C ILE A 116 -1.77 -9.06 -1.20
N LYS A 117 -0.48 -8.89 -0.97
CA LYS A 117 0.39 -8.02 -1.76
C LYS A 117 0.86 -8.72 -3.03
N LEU A 118 0.81 -8.00 -4.15
CA LEU A 118 1.17 -8.46 -5.48
C LEU A 118 2.55 -7.98 -5.94
N SER A 119 3.09 -6.98 -5.24
CA SER A 119 4.39 -6.36 -5.50
C SER A 119 5.20 -6.24 -4.21
N ILE A 120 6.51 -6.46 -4.29
CA ILE A 120 7.44 -6.01 -3.24
C ILE A 120 8.80 -5.57 -3.85
N PRO A 121 9.72 -4.94 -3.09
CA PRO A 121 11.02 -4.52 -3.58
C PRO A 121 12.01 -5.69 -3.63
N PHE A 122 13.09 -5.51 -4.40
CA PHE A 122 14.11 -6.52 -4.71
C PHE A 122 14.83 -7.16 -3.49
N LYS A 123 14.76 -6.58 -2.29
CA LYS A 123 15.48 -7.09 -1.11
C LYS A 123 14.61 -8.01 -0.27
N LEU A 124 14.66 -9.31 -0.58
CA LEU A 124 13.83 -10.33 0.06
C LEU A 124 14.38 -10.72 1.43
N SER A 125 13.49 -10.79 2.41
CA SER A 125 13.74 -11.50 3.67
C SER A 125 13.29 -12.96 3.55
N LYS A 126 13.55 -13.78 4.57
CA LYS A 126 13.07 -15.17 4.60
C LYS A 126 11.54 -15.20 4.40
N PHE A 127 11.11 -16.02 3.46
CA PHE A 127 9.70 -16.18 3.08
C PHE A 127 9.17 -17.51 3.61
N ILE A 128 8.04 -17.46 4.30
CA ILE A 128 7.35 -18.63 4.86
C ILE A 128 6.14 -18.90 3.97
N LYS A 129 6.22 -19.97 3.18
CA LYS A 129 5.15 -20.43 2.27
C LYS A 129 3.91 -20.81 3.08
N LYS A 130 2.72 -20.50 2.56
CA LYS A 130 1.43 -20.83 3.16
C LYS A 130 0.49 -21.55 2.20
N LYS A 131 0.43 -21.12 0.94
CA LYS A 131 -0.39 -21.74 -0.12
C LYS A 131 0.35 -21.75 -1.45
N VAL A 132 0.08 -22.77 -2.25
CA VAL A 132 0.48 -22.82 -3.66
C VAL A 132 -0.62 -22.15 -4.48
N VAL A 133 -0.23 -21.31 -5.43
CA VAL A 133 -1.13 -20.65 -6.37
C VAL A 133 -1.10 -21.39 -7.71
N ASP A 134 0.10 -21.69 -8.20
CA ASP A 134 0.37 -22.48 -9.40
C ASP A 134 1.77 -23.10 -9.32
N GLU A 135 2.28 -23.63 -10.44
CA GLU A 135 3.60 -24.25 -10.54
C GLU A 135 4.77 -23.33 -10.13
N ASN A 136 4.63 -22.02 -10.34
CA ASN A 136 5.69 -21.04 -10.14
C ASN A 136 5.42 -20.11 -8.94
N HIS A 137 4.17 -20.00 -8.50
CA HIS A 137 3.74 -19.02 -7.51
C HIS A 137 3.23 -19.61 -6.22
N VAL A 138 3.61 -18.96 -5.12
CA VAL A 138 3.17 -19.29 -3.77
C VAL A 138 2.74 -18.02 -3.03
N ILE A 139 1.73 -18.14 -2.19
CA ILE A 139 1.38 -17.11 -1.21
C ILE A 139 2.01 -17.47 0.12
N GLY A 140 2.56 -16.48 0.81
CA GLY A 140 3.24 -16.66 2.08
C GLY A 140 3.45 -15.34 2.80
N ARG A 141 4.35 -15.36 3.79
CA ARG A 141 4.66 -14.20 4.63
C ARG A 141 6.16 -13.98 4.69
N TYR A 142 6.57 -12.72 4.61
CA TYR A 142 7.94 -12.32 4.93
C TYR A 142 8.11 -12.18 6.44
N ILE A 143 9.26 -12.60 6.95
CA ILE A 143 9.60 -12.43 8.37
C ILE A 143 9.81 -10.94 8.69
N LYS A 144 10.38 -10.18 7.76
CA LYS A 144 10.51 -8.72 7.90
C LYS A 144 9.41 -8.03 7.11
N PRO A 145 8.78 -6.98 7.69
CA PRO A 145 7.83 -6.14 6.97
C PRO A 145 8.43 -5.61 5.67
N VAL A 146 7.59 -5.49 4.66
CA VAL A 146 8.02 -5.07 3.35
C VAL A 146 7.30 -3.79 2.97
N CYS A 147 7.74 -2.67 3.54
CA CYS A 147 7.15 -1.34 3.33
C CYS A 147 7.40 -0.86 1.90
N TYR A 148 6.51 -1.29 1.02
CA TYR A 148 6.52 -1.03 -0.40
C TYR A 148 5.19 -1.46 -0.98
N ASN A 149 4.58 -0.60 -1.79
CA ASN A 149 3.32 -0.93 -2.41
C ASN A 149 3.31 -0.46 -3.87
N THR A 150 2.80 -1.31 -4.74
CA THR A 150 2.57 -1.02 -6.17
C THR A 150 1.35 -1.80 -6.66
N GLY A 151 1.04 -2.94 -6.04
CA GLY A 151 -0.19 -3.68 -6.22
C GLY A 151 -0.56 -4.55 -5.02
N TYR A 152 -1.85 -4.62 -4.70
CA TYR A 152 -2.41 -5.54 -3.71
C TYR A 152 -3.89 -5.83 -3.99
N MET A 153 -4.42 -6.83 -3.30
CA MET A 153 -5.85 -7.14 -3.27
C MET A 153 -6.32 -7.27 -1.82
N LEU A 154 -7.58 -6.91 -1.57
CA LEU A 154 -8.19 -6.98 -0.24
C LEU A 154 -9.69 -7.26 -0.29
N THR A 155 -10.21 -7.84 0.78
CA THR A 155 -11.65 -8.06 1.01
C THR A 155 -12.30 -6.88 1.73
N PRO A 156 -13.64 -6.77 1.71
CA PRO A 156 -14.37 -5.80 2.53
C PRO A 156 -14.05 -5.90 4.03
N CYS A 157 -13.82 -7.13 4.53
CA CYS A 157 -13.39 -7.38 5.91
C CYS A 157 -12.02 -6.73 6.21
N ALA A 158 -11.04 -6.89 5.33
CA ALA A 158 -9.74 -6.22 5.49
C ALA A 158 -9.86 -4.70 5.39
N ALA A 159 -10.60 -4.21 4.38
CA ALA A 159 -10.83 -2.80 4.15
C ALA A 159 -11.45 -2.11 5.38
N LYS A 160 -12.50 -2.71 5.98
CA LYS A 160 -13.13 -2.19 7.20
C LYS A 160 -12.15 -2.10 8.38
N LYS A 161 -11.29 -3.10 8.56
CA LYS A 161 -10.27 -3.07 9.62
C LYS A 161 -9.19 -2.01 9.36
N PHE A 162 -8.79 -1.81 8.11
CA PHE A 162 -7.89 -0.71 7.74
C PHE A 162 -8.54 0.63 8.06
N ILE A 163 -9.74 0.90 7.56
CA ILE A 163 -10.50 2.14 7.81
C ILE A 163 -10.60 2.44 9.31
N ASN A 164 -11.02 1.46 10.12
CA ASN A 164 -11.19 1.63 11.56
C ASN A 164 -9.88 1.94 12.28
N ALA A 165 -8.74 1.43 11.78
CA ALA A 165 -7.42 1.71 12.32
C ALA A 165 -6.74 2.96 11.72
N SER A 166 -7.37 3.58 10.71
CA SER A 166 -6.89 4.75 9.98
C SER A 166 -7.62 6.04 10.37
N GLU A 167 -8.04 6.17 11.65
CA GLU A 167 -8.62 7.43 12.15
C GLU A 167 -7.67 8.62 11.88
N LYS A 168 -6.37 8.40 12.09
CA LYS A 168 -5.30 9.40 11.91
C LYS A 168 -4.21 8.87 10.99
N PHE A 169 -3.73 9.71 10.08
CA PHE A 169 -2.60 9.42 9.21
C PHE A 169 -1.31 9.84 9.93
N ILE A 170 -0.68 8.85 10.57
CA ILE A 170 0.54 9.03 11.39
C ILE A 170 1.80 8.62 10.61
N GLU A 171 1.63 7.84 9.54
CA GLU A 171 2.73 7.32 8.72
C GLU A 171 2.25 7.07 7.29
N PRO A 172 3.16 6.87 6.33
CA PRO A 172 2.79 6.47 4.98
C PRO A 172 1.92 5.20 4.98
N VAL A 173 1.05 5.09 3.98
CA VAL A 173 0.04 4.02 3.91
C VAL A 173 0.68 2.62 3.79
N ASP A 174 1.78 2.50 3.07
CA ASP A 174 2.56 1.27 2.94
C ASP A 174 3.18 0.85 4.28
N ASP A 175 3.70 1.81 5.05
CA ASP A 175 4.17 1.56 6.43
C ASP A 175 3.01 1.13 7.34
N PHE A 176 1.81 1.69 7.19
CA PHE A 176 0.63 1.34 7.98
C PHE A 176 0.09 -0.07 7.68
N MET A 177 -0.04 -0.44 6.40
CA MET A 177 -0.59 -1.75 5.98
C MET A 177 0.30 -2.94 6.39
N GLU A 178 1.55 -2.67 6.78
CA GLU A 178 2.52 -3.64 7.27
C GLU A 178 2.44 -3.87 8.80
N LYS A 179 1.34 -3.42 9.44
CA LYS A 179 1.19 -3.44 10.90
C LYS A 179 -0.02 -4.22 11.37
N PRO A 180 0.03 -5.57 11.26
CA PRO A 180 -1.05 -6.43 11.74
C PRO A 180 -1.45 -6.19 13.20
N TRP A 181 -0.57 -5.68 14.06
CA TRP A 181 -0.89 -5.34 15.45
C TRP A 181 -1.73 -4.06 15.62
N LEU A 182 -1.85 -3.21 14.60
CA LEU A 182 -2.71 -2.02 14.62
C LEU A 182 -4.12 -2.35 14.13
N HIS A 183 -4.23 -3.04 13.00
CA HIS A 183 -5.50 -3.26 12.31
C HIS A 183 -6.01 -4.72 12.39
N GLY A 184 -5.18 -5.68 12.82
CA GLY A 184 -5.60 -7.08 12.97
C GLY A 184 -5.79 -7.84 11.65
N ILE A 185 -5.13 -7.40 10.57
CA ILE A 185 -5.10 -8.10 9.26
C ILE A 185 -3.69 -8.62 9.03
N LYS A 186 -3.55 -9.91 8.72
CA LYS A 186 -2.27 -10.52 8.42
C LYS A 186 -1.83 -10.13 7.01
N THR A 187 -0.57 -9.72 6.86
CA THR A 187 0.02 -9.40 5.56
C THR A 187 0.54 -10.67 4.88
N PHE A 188 -0.11 -11.06 3.79
CA PHE A 188 0.38 -12.08 2.87
C PHE A 188 0.95 -11.44 1.61
N SER A 189 1.84 -12.15 0.93
CA SER A 189 2.45 -11.72 -0.32
C SER A 189 2.53 -12.89 -1.29
N LEU A 190 2.30 -12.61 -2.56
CA LEU A 190 2.58 -13.51 -3.67
C LEU A 190 4.09 -13.53 -3.94
N ASN A 191 4.66 -14.70 -4.21
CA ASN A 191 6.07 -14.85 -4.56
C ASN A 191 6.23 -15.97 -5.62
N PRO A 192 6.89 -15.71 -6.77
CA PRO A 192 7.36 -14.41 -7.26
C PRO A 192 6.25 -13.36 -7.41
N PHE A 193 6.62 -12.09 -7.53
CA PHE A 193 5.67 -10.98 -7.76
C PHE A 193 5.24 -10.95 -9.21
N ILE A 194 4.02 -10.48 -9.45
CA ILE A 194 3.46 -10.31 -10.80
C ILE A 194 3.50 -8.84 -11.26
N CYS A 195 3.88 -7.93 -10.37
CA CYS A 195 4.17 -6.57 -10.74
C CYS A 195 5.32 -5.97 -9.91
N TYR A 196 6.02 -5.03 -10.54
CA TYR A 196 7.12 -4.28 -9.96
C TYR A 196 6.91 -2.79 -10.19
N ARG A 197 7.72 -1.95 -9.55
CA ARG A 197 7.70 -0.52 -9.85
C ARG A 197 8.52 -0.21 -11.08
N ALA A 198 7.91 0.54 -11.97
CA ALA A 198 8.57 1.15 -13.11
C ALA A 198 9.73 2.04 -12.67
N LYS A 199 10.80 2.04 -13.47
CA LYS A 199 12.00 2.90 -13.27
C LYS A 199 11.70 4.34 -13.68
N ILE A 200 10.70 4.94 -13.06
CA ILE A 200 10.29 6.33 -13.28
C ILE A 200 10.41 7.16 -12.00
N PRO A 201 10.64 8.48 -12.11
CA PRO A 201 10.67 9.39 -10.96
C PRO A 201 9.45 9.24 -10.05
N SER A 202 9.66 9.36 -8.73
CA SER A 202 8.54 9.39 -7.79
C SER A 202 7.80 10.72 -7.89
N THR A 203 6.47 10.67 -7.93
CA THR A 203 5.61 11.86 -7.73
C THR A 203 5.47 12.23 -6.25
N ILE A 204 5.75 11.29 -5.35
CA ILE A 204 5.90 11.55 -3.91
C ILE A 204 7.27 12.21 -3.72
N GLY A 205 7.28 13.46 -3.25
CA GLY A 205 8.43 14.36 -3.29
C GLY A 205 9.73 13.82 -2.67
N TYR A 206 10.87 14.43 -3.03
CA TYR A 206 12.21 13.92 -2.70
C TYR A 206 12.68 14.21 -1.26
N ASN A 207 12.19 15.28 -0.63
CA ASN A 207 12.57 15.68 0.74
C ASN A 207 11.74 14.97 1.84
N ARG A 208 11.51 13.67 1.67
CA ARG A 208 10.78 12.88 2.68
C ARG A 208 11.58 12.78 3.97
N LYS A 209 10.86 12.59 5.08
CA LYS A 209 11.45 12.28 6.40
C LYS A 209 12.51 13.31 6.80
N ASN A 210 12.30 14.59 6.47
CA ASN A 210 13.17 15.66 6.91
C ASN A 210 13.10 15.77 8.45
N LYS A 211 14.25 15.54 9.09
CA LYS A 211 14.43 15.48 10.54
C LYS A 211 15.17 16.69 11.10
N ASN A 212 15.27 17.77 10.33
CA ASN A 212 15.89 18.99 10.78
C ASN A 212 15.15 19.52 12.02
N ASN A 213 15.90 20.01 13.00
CA ASN A 213 15.38 20.63 14.23
C ASN A 213 14.65 19.71 15.24
N ILE A 214 14.89 18.40 15.24
CA ILE A 214 14.40 17.53 16.33
C ILE A 214 15.33 17.62 17.55
N SER A 215 14.77 17.94 18.72
CA SER A 215 15.51 17.93 20.00
C SER A 215 16.00 16.52 20.39
N PHE A 216 17.06 16.44 21.18
CA PHE A 216 17.66 15.17 21.61
C PHE A 216 16.65 14.23 22.29
N TYR A 217 15.82 14.75 23.20
CA TYR A 217 14.77 13.97 23.87
C TYR A 217 13.74 13.37 22.90
N ARG A 218 13.35 14.12 21.85
CA ARG A 218 12.43 13.62 20.82
C ARG A 218 13.07 12.54 19.97
N LYS A 219 14.39 12.60 19.71
CA LYS A 219 15.12 11.51 19.03
C LYS A 219 15.08 10.24 19.86
N ILE A 220 15.35 10.32 21.17
CA ILE A 220 15.28 9.17 22.08
C ILE A 220 13.87 8.56 22.05
N TYR A 221 12.83 9.38 22.19
CA TYR A 221 11.45 8.88 22.16
C TYR A 221 11.12 8.17 20.83
N ALA A 222 11.54 8.74 19.69
CA ALA A 222 11.31 8.12 18.38
C ALA A 222 12.03 6.77 18.24
N GLU A 223 13.25 6.62 18.78
CA GLU A 223 13.95 5.33 18.78
C GLU A 223 13.30 4.31 19.74
N LEU A 224 12.86 4.73 20.93
CA LEU A 224 12.08 3.88 21.84
C LEU A 224 10.77 3.42 21.19
N PHE A 225 10.09 4.30 20.45
CA PHE A 225 8.88 3.95 19.73
C PHE A 225 9.15 2.94 18.59
N ARG A 226 10.27 3.09 17.86
CA ARG A 226 10.70 2.10 16.85
C ARG A 226 11.02 0.75 17.45
N LEU A 227 11.65 0.72 18.63
CA LEU A 227 11.89 -0.52 19.37
C LEU A 227 10.57 -1.17 19.76
N TYR A 228 9.62 -0.40 20.30
CA TYR A 228 8.27 -0.87 20.59
C TYR A 228 7.58 -1.49 19.37
N GLU A 229 7.63 -0.82 18.21
CA GLU A 229 7.09 -1.36 16.95
C GLU A 229 7.82 -2.65 16.54
N SER A 230 9.13 -2.72 16.74
CA SER A 230 9.93 -3.90 16.43
C SER A 230 9.54 -5.11 17.30
N ILE A 231 9.23 -4.89 18.58
CA ILE A 231 8.74 -5.94 19.49
C ILE A 231 7.34 -6.38 19.09
N ARG A 232 6.44 -5.44 18.75
CA ARG A 232 5.07 -5.76 18.30
C ARG A 232 5.06 -6.61 17.02
N ARG A 233 6.07 -6.48 16.16
CA ARG A 233 6.22 -7.32 14.94
C ARG A 233 6.50 -8.79 15.23
N LEU A 234 7.08 -9.12 16.39
CA LEU A 234 7.44 -10.48 16.76
C LEU A 234 6.26 -11.25 17.39
N ARG A 235 5.16 -10.57 17.69
CA ARG A 235 3.92 -11.14 18.25
C ARG A 235 2.89 -11.34 17.15
#